data_AF-A0A813DHV5-F1
#
_entry.id   AF-A0A813DHV5-F1
#
_cell.length_a   1.000
_cell.length_b   1.000
_cell.length_c   1.000
_cell.angle_alpha   90.00
_cell.angle_beta   90.00
_cell.angle_gamma   90.00
#
_symmetry.space_group_name_H-M   'P 1'
#
loop_
_entity.id
_entity.type
_entity.pdbx_description
1 polymer ?
#
loop_
_entity_poly.entity_id
_entity_poly.type
_entity_poly.pdbx_seq_one_letter_code
_entity_poly.pdbx_strand_id
1 'polypeptide(L)'
;MSHRSKVSRPRFVLNAGDMFYWGGIEAHCGLSTLKVTDPKEQFTKVFEQVYTGEGLAGVPWLGTLGNHDFGERSYTNGWDQIIAYTWGPGGRWVTPALYWRQRIHHADFVADFFFVDTNFNDVNKLCSSARLQTNGQNLHAHSYKADNIQDANCGVAGPTSLSECVSWFHDLWSAQLAWLEDELYASTAKANWQVVVTHYPPEQGWQLATWRRLSAMYGIDLFVTGHRHQQEVHPAGTGPLGDTAHVVSGGGGGITSEKVPSVSGHDDQYGFMDISLSRQQLKIKAISHGGVIRSVTMVKPRKATHGPNGITSTRTPRSTTKTNGITSTRTPTPTTKTSSTTSVTRTSTSTTSFTSTSTSTTSVTSTRTSTTSATFTSTSTSTSTTSFTSTRTSTTSATFTSTSTSTSTTSFTSTTTSTTSATFTSTSTSTSTTSFTSTTKTSSTTTSITTTSITTTTTSISDAFARRGAASALVMLCLLRPWLFS
;
A
#
# COMPACT_ATOMS: atom_id res chain seq x y z
N MET A 1 -21.13 -21.39 12.97
CA MET A 1 -20.15 -21.68 11.91
C MET A 1 -19.81 -23.19 11.78
N SER A 2 -19.39 -23.87 12.85
CA SER A 2 -19.00 -25.31 12.81
C SER A 2 -20.02 -26.22 12.08
N HIS A 3 -21.31 -26.15 12.45
CA HIS A 3 -22.35 -26.92 11.76
C HIS A 3 -22.42 -26.64 10.25
N ARG A 4 -22.34 -25.36 9.86
CA ARG A 4 -22.40 -24.96 8.44
C ARG A 4 -21.17 -25.42 7.66
N SER A 5 -20.01 -25.45 8.28
CA SER A 5 -18.74 -25.79 7.62
C SER A 5 -18.68 -27.24 7.12
N LYS A 6 -19.41 -28.17 7.74
CA LYS A 6 -19.57 -29.55 7.27
C LYS A 6 -20.24 -29.63 5.90
N VAL A 7 -21.14 -28.68 5.63
CA VAL A 7 -21.90 -28.60 4.37
C VAL A 7 -21.20 -27.70 3.36
N SER A 8 -20.77 -26.50 3.78
CA SER A 8 -20.15 -25.52 2.87
C SER A 8 -18.71 -25.90 2.49
N ARG A 9 -17.99 -26.59 3.39
CA ARG A 9 -16.58 -27.01 3.23
C ARG A 9 -15.70 -25.85 2.72
N PRO A 10 -15.60 -24.74 3.48
CA PRO A 10 -14.90 -23.55 3.03
C PRO A 10 -13.44 -23.85 2.72
N ARG A 11 -12.92 -23.28 1.62
CA ARG A 11 -11.49 -23.36 1.28
C ARG A 11 -10.63 -22.44 2.15
N PHE A 12 -11.22 -21.36 2.66
CA PHE A 12 -10.63 -20.39 3.56
C PHE A 12 -11.77 -19.59 4.22
N VAL A 13 -11.44 -18.88 5.30
CA VAL A 13 -12.30 -17.92 5.99
C VAL A 13 -11.72 -16.52 5.77
N LEU A 14 -12.58 -15.54 5.52
CA LEU A 14 -12.20 -14.13 5.51
C LEU A 14 -12.52 -13.51 6.87
N ASN A 15 -11.54 -12.83 7.45
CA ASN A 15 -11.70 -12.06 8.68
C ASN A 15 -11.51 -10.57 8.37
N ALA A 16 -12.52 -9.76 8.68
CA ALA A 16 -12.53 -8.32 8.42
C ALA A 16 -12.11 -7.48 9.63
N GLY A 17 -11.19 -7.97 10.46
CA GLY A 17 -10.63 -7.24 11.61
C GLY A 17 -11.44 -7.36 12.89
N ASP A 18 -10.91 -6.73 13.95
CA ASP A 18 -11.34 -6.86 15.35
C ASP A 18 -11.33 -8.31 15.82
N MET A 19 -10.18 -8.94 15.66
CA MET A 19 -9.99 -10.34 16.00
C MET A 19 -9.88 -10.54 17.51
N PHE A 20 -9.24 -9.60 18.20
CA PHE A 20 -8.98 -9.68 19.63
C PHE A 20 -9.53 -8.46 20.35
N TYR A 21 -10.69 -8.63 20.98
CA TYR A 21 -11.26 -7.61 21.82
C TYR A 21 -10.72 -7.66 23.25
N TRP A 22 -10.68 -6.55 24.00
CA TRP A 22 -11.10 -5.19 23.62
C TRP A 22 -9.99 -4.36 22.97
N GLY A 23 -8.76 -4.88 22.94
CA GLY A 23 -7.59 -4.08 22.60
C GLY A 23 -6.46 -4.92 22.02
N GLY A 24 -6.75 -5.88 21.16
CA GLY A 24 -5.73 -6.66 20.51
C GLY A 24 -5.10 -7.68 21.46
N ILE A 25 -3.87 -8.08 21.15
CA ILE A 25 -3.06 -8.91 22.04
C ILE A 25 -2.59 -8.06 23.23
N GLU A 26 -2.71 -8.60 24.44
CA GLU A 26 -2.21 -8.03 25.70
C GLU A 26 -0.67 -8.11 25.76
N ALA A 27 -0.04 -7.46 24.80
CA ALA A 27 1.39 -7.24 24.66
C ALA A 27 1.61 -5.81 24.13
N HIS A 28 2.85 -5.33 24.21
CA HIS A 28 3.25 -4.09 23.57
C HIS A 28 3.62 -4.35 22.10
N CYS A 29 3.36 -3.40 21.22
CA CYS A 29 3.91 -3.41 19.86
C CYS A 29 5.43 -3.19 19.86
N GLY A 30 6.08 -3.41 18.72
CA GLY A 30 7.54 -3.23 18.57
C GLY A 30 8.36 -4.34 19.23
N LEU A 31 7.70 -5.39 19.75
CA LEU A 31 8.38 -6.57 20.25
C LEU A 31 8.89 -7.44 19.08
N SER A 32 9.86 -8.30 19.37
CA SER A 32 10.39 -9.23 18.37
C SER A 32 9.28 -10.08 17.75
N THR A 33 9.15 -10.04 16.42
CA THR A 33 8.18 -10.84 15.67
C THR A 33 8.72 -12.22 15.29
N LEU A 34 9.97 -12.55 15.64
CA LEU A 34 10.55 -13.89 15.44
C LEU A 34 9.93 -14.94 16.37
N LYS A 35 9.36 -14.51 17.49
CA LYS A 35 8.60 -15.34 18.41
C LYS A 35 7.40 -14.54 18.89
N VAL A 36 6.20 -15.03 18.56
CA VAL A 36 4.95 -14.40 18.97
C VAL A 36 4.91 -14.24 20.48
N THR A 37 4.64 -13.02 20.93
CA THR A 37 4.41 -12.69 22.34
C THR A 37 2.90 -12.60 22.60
N ASP A 38 2.35 -13.62 23.24
CA ASP A 38 0.94 -13.69 23.65
C ASP A 38 0.87 -14.24 25.09
N PRO A 39 1.15 -13.41 26.11
CA PRO A 39 1.27 -13.87 27.49
C PRO A 39 -0.04 -14.35 28.10
N LYS A 40 -1.18 -14.02 27.47
CA LYS A 40 -2.52 -14.42 27.92
C LYS A 40 -3.08 -15.60 27.13
N GLU A 41 -2.33 -16.12 26.17
CA GLU A 41 -2.75 -17.21 25.28
C GLU A 41 -4.08 -16.87 24.58
N GLN A 42 -4.24 -15.61 24.16
CA GLN A 42 -5.43 -15.13 23.46
C GLN A 42 -5.65 -15.85 22.14
N PHE A 43 -4.59 -16.16 21.39
CA PHE A 43 -4.72 -16.98 20.18
C PHE A 43 -5.33 -18.33 20.48
N THR A 44 -4.87 -19.00 21.54
CA THR A 44 -5.41 -20.30 21.94
C THR A 44 -6.90 -20.19 22.30
N LYS A 45 -7.26 -19.21 23.12
CA LYS A 45 -8.60 -19.06 23.71
C LYS A 45 -9.64 -18.52 22.74
N VAL A 46 -9.27 -17.57 21.89
CA VAL A 46 -10.20 -16.86 20.99
C VAL A 46 -10.23 -17.48 19.60
N PHE A 47 -9.14 -18.12 19.16
CA PHE A 47 -9.01 -18.63 17.81
C PHE A 47 -8.84 -20.16 17.74
N GLU A 48 -7.81 -20.70 18.40
CA GLU A 48 -7.44 -22.12 18.20
C GLU A 48 -8.45 -23.09 18.79
N GLN A 49 -8.99 -22.82 19.98
CA GLN A 49 -9.99 -23.70 20.60
C GLN A 49 -11.41 -23.45 20.08
N VAL A 50 -11.69 -22.24 19.59
CA VAL A 50 -13.03 -21.84 19.12
C VAL A 50 -13.32 -22.39 17.72
N TYR A 51 -12.39 -22.23 16.79
CA TYR A 51 -12.61 -22.56 15.38
C TYR A 51 -12.01 -23.92 15.01
N THR A 52 -12.52 -24.95 15.67
CA THR A 52 -12.13 -26.36 15.48
C THR A 52 -13.23 -27.18 14.79
N GLY A 53 -12.96 -28.46 14.57
CA GLY A 53 -13.92 -29.43 14.05
C GLY A 53 -13.91 -29.58 12.53
N GLU A 54 -14.66 -30.58 12.06
CA GLU A 54 -14.77 -30.92 10.65
C GLU A 54 -15.21 -29.71 9.79
N GLY A 55 -14.44 -29.41 8.75
CA GLY A 55 -14.73 -28.30 7.83
C GLY A 55 -14.18 -26.94 8.26
N LEU A 56 -13.61 -26.81 9.47
CA LEU A 56 -12.91 -25.59 9.93
C LEU A 56 -11.47 -25.87 10.38
N ALA A 57 -11.22 -27.02 11.00
CA ALA A 57 -9.88 -27.42 11.39
C ALA A 57 -8.94 -27.44 10.17
N GLY A 58 -7.83 -26.71 10.27
CA GLY A 58 -6.84 -26.58 9.20
C GLY A 58 -7.24 -25.66 8.02
N VAL A 59 -8.44 -25.06 8.04
CA VAL A 59 -8.84 -24.10 7.02
C VAL A 59 -8.10 -22.76 7.26
N PRO A 60 -7.47 -22.17 6.23
CA PRO A 60 -6.79 -20.87 6.37
C PRO A 60 -7.77 -19.72 6.67
N TRP A 61 -7.34 -18.79 7.51
CA TRP A 61 -8.04 -17.56 7.88
C TRP A 61 -7.27 -16.38 7.35
N LEU A 62 -7.80 -15.74 6.31
CA LEU A 62 -7.18 -14.61 5.65
C LEU A 62 -7.76 -13.33 6.25
N GLY A 63 -6.90 -12.48 6.84
CA GLY A 63 -7.34 -11.36 7.66
C GLY A 63 -6.79 -10.00 7.25
N THR A 64 -7.48 -8.97 7.74
CA THR A 64 -7.00 -7.60 7.92
C THR A 64 -7.20 -7.19 9.38
N LEU A 65 -6.56 -6.12 9.84
CA LEU A 65 -6.70 -5.62 11.22
C LEU A 65 -7.87 -4.62 11.34
N GLY A 66 -8.53 -4.63 12.49
CA GLY A 66 -9.52 -3.63 12.90
C GLY A 66 -9.01 -2.72 14.02
N ASN A 67 -9.85 -1.79 14.46
CA ASN A 67 -9.43 -0.79 15.43
C ASN A 67 -9.15 -1.39 16.80
N HIS A 68 -9.87 -2.45 17.20
CA HIS A 68 -9.59 -3.13 18.45
C HIS A 68 -8.27 -3.88 18.40
N ASP A 69 -7.84 -4.39 17.24
CA ASP A 69 -6.54 -5.06 17.10
C ASP A 69 -5.38 -4.10 17.38
N PHE A 70 -5.54 -2.82 17.01
CA PHE A 70 -4.65 -1.71 17.38
C PHE A 70 -4.88 -1.16 18.79
N GLY A 71 -5.74 -1.76 19.60
CA GLY A 71 -5.98 -1.34 20.99
C GLY A 71 -7.20 -0.45 21.22
N GLU A 72 -8.00 -0.15 20.19
CA GLU A 72 -9.18 0.75 20.14
C GLU A 72 -8.88 2.22 20.45
N ARG A 73 -8.13 2.48 21.53
CA ARG A 73 -7.74 3.81 22.02
C ARG A 73 -6.26 3.88 22.42
N SER A 74 -5.47 2.88 22.03
CA SER A 74 -4.05 2.77 22.41
C SER A 74 -3.29 2.02 21.33
N TYR A 75 -2.76 2.76 20.35
CA TYR A 75 -2.00 2.20 19.21
C TYR A 75 -0.78 1.33 19.61
N THR A 76 -0.39 1.36 20.88
CA THR A 76 0.77 0.65 21.43
C THR A 76 0.52 -0.82 21.76
N ASN A 77 -0.68 -1.34 21.51
CA ASN A 77 -1.00 -2.75 21.79
C ASN A 77 -0.39 -3.67 20.72
N GLY A 78 -0.28 -4.97 21.01
CA GLY A 78 0.48 -5.97 20.23
C GLY A 78 -0.12 -6.37 18.88
N TRP A 79 -0.54 -5.41 18.06
CA TRP A 79 -1.07 -5.63 16.70
C TRP A 79 -0.02 -6.29 15.79
N ASP A 80 1.26 -6.04 16.01
CA ASP A 80 2.36 -6.66 15.29
C ASP A 80 2.51 -8.16 15.63
N GLN A 81 2.09 -8.57 16.82
CA GLN A 81 2.03 -9.98 17.23
C GLN A 81 0.91 -10.71 16.49
N ILE A 82 -0.17 -10.00 16.14
CA ILE A 82 -1.24 -10.54 15.29
C ILE A 82 -0.70 -10.88 13.90
N ILE A 83 0.16 -10.03 13.36
CA ILE A 83 0.86 -10.27 12.09
C ILE A 83 1.88 -11.40 12.25
N ALA A 84 2.70 -11.36 13.30
CA ALA A 84 3.75 -12.34 13.58
C ALA A 84 3.20 -13.77 13.67
N TYR A 85 1.98 -13.95 14.20
CA TYR A 85 1.35 -15.26 14.32
C TYR A 85 1.14 -15.97 12.96
N THR A 86 1.07 -15.22 11.86
CA THR A 86 1.05 -15.78 10.49
C THR A 86 2.27 -16.65 10.21
N TRP A 87 3.42 -16.27 10.78
CA TRP A 87 4.71 -16.93 10.57
C TRP A 87 5.03 -17.96 11.68
N GLY A 88 4.09 -18.17 12.61
CA GLY A 88 4.17 -19.16 13.66
C GLY A 88 3.82 -20.59 13.19
N PRO A 89 3.94 -21.59 14.07
CA PRO A 89 3.78 -23.00 13.71
C PRO A 89 2.34 -23.42 13.38
N GLY A 90 1.32 -22.61 13.70
CA GLY A 90 -0.09 -22.96 13.50
C GLY A 90 -0.54 -22.98 12.03
N GLY A 91 0.12 -22.21 11.15
CA GLY A 91 0.00 -22.27 9.68
C GLY A 91 -1.35 -21.89 9.05
N ARG A 92 -2.44 -21.82 9.83
CA ARG A 92 -3.80 -21.50 9.32
C ARG A 92 -4.23 -20.06 9.56
N TRP A 93 -3.45 -19.27 10.29
CA TRP A 93 -3.66 -17.83 10.43
C TRP A 93 -2.87 -17.09 9.36
N VAL A 94 -3.51 -16.22 8.59
CA VAL A 94 -2.90 -15.55 7.44
C VAL A 94 -3.25 -14.06 7.43
N THR A 95 -2.45 -13.29 8.15
CA THR A 95 -2.45 -11.81 8.15
C THR A 95 -0.98 -11.35 8.09
N PRO A 96 -0.28 -11.56 6.96
CA PRO A 96 1.18 -11.44 6.88
C PRO A 96 1.70 -9.99 6.91
N ALA A 97 0.83 -9.00 6.69
CA ALA A 97 1.15 -7.58 6.68
C ALA A 97 -0.12 -6.75 6.95
N LEU A 98 0.07 -5.45 7.21
CA LEU A 98 -1.02 -4.47 7.38
C LEU A 98 -1.94 -4.40 6.15
N TYR A 99 -1.35 -4.50 4.96
CA TYR A 99 -2.08 -4.66 3.71
C TYR A 99 -1.33 -5.60 2.78
N TRP A 100 -2.09 -6.42 2.06
CA TRP A 100 -1.55 -7.49 1.24
C TRP A 100 -2.61 -8.02 0.29
N ARG A 101 -2.20 -8.86 -0.66
CA ARG A 101 -3.12 -9.52 -1.59
C ARG A 101 -2.94 -11.02 -1.60
N GLN A 102 -4.03 -11.74 -1.85
CA GLN A 102 -4.01 -13.16 -2.17
C GLN A 102 -4.68 -13.40 -3.52
N ARG A 103 -3.93 -13.98 -4.45
CA ARG A 103 -4.49 -14.54 -5.67
C ARG A 103 -4.88 -16.00 -5.43
N ILE A 104 -6.10 -16.36 -5.79
CA ILE A 104 -6.60 -17.72 -5.67
C ILE A 104 -6.96 -18.24 -7.06
N HIS A 105 -6.29 -19.32 -7.46
CA HIS A 105 -6.57 -20.04 -8.69
C HIS A 105 -7.61 -21.14 -8.44
N HIS A 106 -8.68 -21.10 -9.23
CA HIS A 106 -9.64 -22.18 -9.38
C HIS A 106 -9.42 -22.86 -10.74
N ALA A 107 -10.10 -23.98 -10.98
CA ALA A 107 -9.92 -24.74 -12.21
C ALA A 107 -10.23 -23.92 -13.48
N ASP A 108 -11.22 -23.03 -13.41
CA ASP A 108 -11.75 -22.29 -14.55
C ASP A 108 -11.78 -20.76 -14.38
N PHE A 109 -11.38 -20.24 -13.22
CA PHE A 109 -11.31 -18.80 -12.95
C PHE A 109 -10.25 -18.43 -11.91
N VAL A 110 -9.94 -17.14 -11.83
CA VAL A 110 -9.02 -16.55 -10.85
C VAL A 110 -9.75 -15.47 -10.05
N ALA A 111 -9.51 -15.42 -8.74
CA ALA A 111 -10.00 -14.38 -7.86
C ALA A 111 -8.85 -13.73 -7.10
N ASP A 112 -8.81 -12.40 -7.07
CA ASP A 112 -7.89 -11.63 -6.23
C ASP A 112 -8.64 -11.07 -5.03
N PHE A 113 -8.05 -11.27 -3.86
CA PHE A 113 -8.49 -10.73 -2.57
C PHE A 113 -7.47 -9.69 -2.12
N PHE A 114 -7.91 -8.46 -1.89
CA PHE A 114 -7.08 -7.36 -1.41
C PHE A 114 -7.45 -7.04 0.03
N PHE A 115 -6.52 -7.22 0.96
CA PHE A 115 -6.68 -6.96 2.38
C PHE A 115 -6.12 -5.58 2.67
N VAL A 116 -6.95 -4.71 3.21
CA VAL A 116 -6.68 -3.27 3.30
C VAL A 116 -6.89 -2.81 4.74
N ASP A 117 -5.91 -2.11 5.29
CA ASP A 117 -6.02 -1.44 6.58
C ASP A 117 -6.83 -0.14 6.43
N THR A 118 -7.82 0.05 7.28
CA THR A 118 -8.66 1.26 7.28
C THR A 118 -8.70 1.96 8.63
N ASN A 119 -7.74 1.65 9.51
CA ASN A 119 -7.67 2.20 10.87
C ASN A 119 -7.35 3.69 10.91
N PHE A 120 -6.85 4.25 9.81
CA PHE A 120 -6.76 5.70 9.63
C PHE A 120 -8.12 6.42 9.86
N ASN A 121 -9.26 5.75 9.63
CA ASN A 121 -10.58 6.36 9.85
C ASN A 121 -10.86 6.66 11.34
N ASP A 122 -10.23 5.95 12.28
CA ASP A 122 -10.35 6.19 13.73
C ASP A 122 -9.02 6.65 14.36
N VAL A 123 -8.12 7.22 13.55
CA VAL A 123 -6.78 7.64 14.00
C VAL A 123 -6.82 8.56 15.22
N ASN A 124 -7.81 9.45 15.32
CA ASN A 124 -7.94 10.34 16.47
C ASN A 124 -8.24 9.61 17.78
N LYS A 125 -8.96 8.47 17.72
CA LYS A 125 -9.23 7.63 18.90
C LYS A 125 -7.98 6.82 19.25
N LEU A 126 -7.37 6.18 18.25
CA LEU A 126 -6.16 5.34 18.40
C LEU A 126 -4.96 6.13 18.92
N CYS A 127 -4.81 7.36 18.47
CA CYS A 127 -3.72 8.29 18.82
C CYS A 127 -4.12 9.29 19.92
N SER A 128 -5.15 8.99 20.72
CA SER A 128 -5.54 9.86 21.83
C SER A 128 -4.68 9.64 23.07
N SER A 129 -4.27 10.72 23.73
CA SER A 129 -3.57 10.65 25.03
C SER A 129 -4.47 10.20 26.18
N ALA A 130 -5.79 10.13 25.96
CA ALA A 130 -6.81 9.95 27.00
C ALA A 130 -6.73 8.61 27.76
N ARG A 131 -6.07 7.58 27.20
CA ARG A 131 -5.78 6.32 27.93
C ARG A 131 -4.38 6.22 28.52
N LEU A 132 -3.42 7.06 28.10
CA LEU A 132 -2.07 7.08 28.67
C LEU A 132 -2.02 7.75 30.06
N GLN A 133 -3.14 8.27 30.56
CA GLN A 133 -3.19 9.07 31.79
C GLN A 133 -4.17 8.58 32.88
N THR A 134 -4.88 7.45 32.71
CA THR A 134 -5.86 7.02 33.73
C THR A 134 -5.35 5.88 34.61
N ASN A 135 -4.81 6.26 35.77
CA ASN A 135 -4.67 5.41 36.93
C ASN A 135 -6.05 4.84 37.33
N GLY A 136 -6.40 3.67 36.78
CA GLY A 136 -7.13 2.66 37.55
C GLY A 136 -8.64 2.49 37.38
N GLN A 137 -9.39 3.26 36.59
CA GLN A 137 -10.85 3.09 36.55
C GLN A 137 -11.47 3.41 35.17
N ASN A 138 -11.19 2.59 34.15
CA ASN A 138 -12.00 2.57 32.93
C ASN A 138 -12.42 1.13 32.65
N LEU A 139 -13.71 0.92 32.37
CA LEU A 139 -14.40 -0.38 32.23
C LEU A 139 -13.89 -1.27 31.06
N HIS A 140 -12.80 -0.90 30.41
CA HIS A 140 -12.17 -1.57 29.27
C HIS A 140 -10.69 -1.91 29.59
N ALA A 141 -10.46 -2.54 30.74
CA ALA A 141 -9.19 -2.61 31.47
C ALA A 141 -8.07 -3.51 30.88
N HIS A 142 -8.13 -3.86 29.58
CA HIS A 142 -7.25 -4.88 28.96
C HIS A 142 -6.32 -4.33 27.87
N SER A 143 -6.09 -3.01 27.84
CA SER A 143 -5.04 -2.42 26.97
C SER A 143 -3.69 -2.45 27.68
N TYR A 144 -2.60 -2.66 26.92
CA TYR A 144 -1.25 -2.43 27.46
C TYR A 144 -1.19 -1.01 28.02
N LYS A 145 -0.83 -0.88 29.30
CA LYS A 145 -0.63 0.41 29.94
C LYS A 145 0.82 0.79 29.71
N ALA A 146 1.08 1.73 28.81
CA ALA A 146 2.36 2.42 28.86
C ALA A 146 2.35 3.23 30.15
N ASP A 147 3.26 2.92 31.06
CA ASP A 147 3.38 3.60 32.36
C ASP A 147 3.69 5.10 32.20
N ASN A 148 4.19 5.51 31.03
CA ASN A 148 4.40 6.88 30.63
C ASN A 148 4.08 7.10 29.13
N ILE A 149 3.52 8.26 28.79
CA ILE A 149 3.24 8.68 27.41
C ILE A 149 4.51 8.73 26.53
N GLN A 150 5.68 8.87 27.15
CA GLN A 150 6.98 8.87 26.49
C GLN A 150 7.44 7.47 26.05
N ASP A 151 6.86 6.40 26.62
CA ASP A 151 7.19 5.02 26.27
C ASP A 151 6.26 4.44 25.18
N ALA A 152 5.35 5.27 24.65
CA ALA A 152 4.44 4.88 23.58
C ALA A 152 5.20 4.79 22.24
N ASN A 153 5.74 3.61 21.92
CA ASN A 153 6.61 3.42 20.76
C ASN A 153 6.52 1.98 20.20
N CYS A 154 6.08 1.83 18.96
CA CYS A 154 5.98 0.53 18.28
C CYS A 154 7.23 0.12 17.48
N GLY A 155 8.37 0.76 17.74
CA GLY A 155 9.62 0.55 17.03
C GLY A 155 9.52 0.92 15.55
N VAL A 156 10.38 0.31 14.73
CA VAL A 156 10.50 0.62 13.29
C VAL A 156 9.28 0.21 12.46
N ALA A 157 8.40 -0.63 13.01
CA ALA A 157 7.25 -1.15 12.30
C ALA A 157 5.99 -0.29 12.48
N GLY A 158 5.94 0.57 13.50
CA GLY A 158 4.78 1.38 13.84
C GLY A 158 5.12 2.81 14.22
N PRO A 159 4.18 3.56 14.82
CA PRO A 159 4.48 4.90 15.30
C PRO A 159 5.51 4.87 16.44
N THR A 160 6.47 5.79 16.41
CA THR A 160 7.54 5.84 17.43
C THR A 160 7.24 6.75 18.60
N SER A 161 6.17 7.55 18.49
CA SER A 161 5.69 8.45 19.52
C SER A 161 4.21 8.80 19.31
N LEU A 162 3.54 9.30 20.35
CA LEU A 162 2.17 9.78 20.24
C LEU A 162 2.03 10.90 19.20
N SER A 163 3.00 11.82 19.14
CA SER A 163 3.02 12.92 18.17
C SER A 163 3.10 12.46 16.72
N GLU A 164 3.75 11.31 16.46
CA GLU A 164 3.89 10.73 15.13
C GLU A 164 2.76 9.75 14.77
N CYS A 165 1.94 9.35 15.74
CA CYS A 165 0.89 8.36 15.55
C CYS A 165 -0.07 8.73 14.42
N VAL A 166 -0.56 9.98 14.42
CA VAL A 166 -1.51 10.43 13.39
C VAL A 166 -0.84 10.41 12.01
N SER A 167 0.33 11.03 11.87
CA SER A 167 1.07 11.06 10.60
C SER A 167 1.40 9.65 10.09
N TRP A 168 1.77 8.72 10.97
CA TRP A 168 2.09 7.35 10.60
C TRP A 168 0.91 6.63 9.93
N PHE A 169 -0.30 6.73 10.49
CA PHE A 169 -1.49 6.14 9.88
C PHE A 169 -1.88 6.84 8.55
N HIS A 170 -1.66 8.15 8.45
CA HIS A 170 -1.89 8.88 7.20
C HIS A 170 -0.89 8.49 6.09
N ASP A 171 0.38 8.32 6.45
CA ASP A 171 1.43 7.87 5.53
C ASP A 171 1.19 6.41 5.10
N LEU A 172 0.82 5.55 6.05
CA LEU A 172 0.40 4.17 5.78
C LEU A 172 -0.76 4.14 4.77
N TRP A 173 -1.83 4.90 5.03
CA TRP A 173 -2.99 4.98 4.15
C TRP A 173 -2.61 5.47 2.74
N SER A 174 -1.75 6.49 2.65
CA SER A 174 -1.30 7.05 1.38
C SER A 174 -0.48 6.04 0.56
N ALA A 175 0.48 5.36 1.19
CA ALA A 175 1.29 4.32 0.54
C ALA A 175 0.43 3.12 0.13
N GLN A 176 -0.47 2.69 1.00
CA GLN A 176 -1.40 1.59 0.75
C GLN A 176 -2.36 1.90 -0.40
N LEU A 177 -2.91 3.11 -0.50
CA LEU A 177 -3.81 3.46 -1.60
C LEU A 177 -3.10 3.42 -2.95
N ALA A 178 -1.86 3.91 -3.02
CA ALA A 178 -1.05 3.81 -4.23
C ALA A 178 -0.80 2.33 -4.62
N TRP A 179 -0.41 1.51 -3.64
CA TRP A 179 -0.25 0.06 -3.84
C TRP A 179 -1.55 -0.61 -4.30
N LEU A 180 -2.68 -0.32 -3.65
CA LEU A 180 -3.96 -0.93 -3.97
C LEU A 180 -4.42 -0.57 -5.39
N GLU A 181 -4.20 0.67 -5.81
CA GLU A 181 -4.54 1.14 -7.15
C GLU A 181 -3.73 0.40 -8.24
N ASP A 182 -2.43 0.21 -8.02
CA ASP A 182 -1.56 -0.57 -8.91
C ASP A 182 -2.00 -2.05 -8.97
N GLU A 183 -2.33 -2.62 -7.82
CA GLU A 183 -2.71 -4.03 -7.70
C GLU A 183 -4.09 -4.32 -8.31
N LEU A 184 -5.06 -3.43 -8.11
CA LEU A 184 -6.37 -3.48 -8.76
C LEU A 184 -6.21 -3.36 -10.28
N TYR A 185 -5.41 -2.40 -10.76
CA TYR A 185 -5.12 -2.25 -12.19
C TYR A 185 -4.53 -3.54 -12.79
N ALA A 186 -3.50 -4.11 -12.14
CA ALA A 186 -2.86 -5.34 -12.61
C ALA A 186 -3.80 -6.56 -12.56
N SER A 187 -4.75 -6.57 -11.63
CA SER A 187 -5.74 -7.62 -11.47
C SER A 187 -6.79 -7.61 -12.59
N THR A 188 -7.17 -6.44 -13.12
CA THR A 188 -8.19 -6.33 -14.19
C THR A 188 -7.92 -7.18 -15.43
N ALA A 189 -6.66 -7.47 -15.75
CA ALA A 189 -6.26 -8.29 -16.88
C ALA A 189 -6.07 -9.78 -16.55
N LYS A 190 -6.07 -10.16 -15.27
CA LYS A 190 -5.58 -11.47 -14.79
C LYS A 190 -6.56 -12.21 -13.89
N ALA A 191 -7.58 -11.54 -13.36
CA ALA A 191 -8.57 -12.13 -12.49
C ALA A 191 -9.99 -11.93 -13.04
N ASN A 192 -10.87 -12.88 -12.71
CA ASN A 192 -12.30 -12.80 -12.97
C ASN A 192 -13.04 -12.07 -11.84
N TRP A 193 -12.46 -12.08 -10.64
CA TRP A 193 -13.03 -11.47 -9.45
C TRP A 193 -12.01 -10.60 -8.71
N GLN A 194 -12.48 -9.44 -8.24
CA GLN A 194 -11.77 -8.54 -7.34
C GLN A 194 -12.60 -8.35 -6.07
N VAL A 195 -12.07 -8.84 -4.95
CA VAL A 195 -12.70 -8.73 -3.64
C VAL A 195 -11.82 -7.90 -2.72
N VAL A 196 -12.37 -6.85 -2.12
CA VAL A 196 -11.66 -6.06 -1.10
C VAL A 196 -12.15 -6.48 0.29
N VAL A 197 -11.22 -6.80 1.17
CA VAL A 197 -11.47 -7.11 2.58
C VAL A 197 -10.88 -5.98 3.41
N THR A 198 -11.72 -5.31 4.19
CA THR A 198 -11.34 -4.12 4.95
C THR A 198 -12.19 -4.03 6.21
N HIS A 199 -11.68 -3.44 7.29
CA HIS A 199 -12.43 -3.39 8.54
C HIS A 199 -13.67 -2.49 8.45
N TYR A 200 -13.49 -1.23 8.06
CA TYR A 200 -14.59 -0.26 7.98
C TYR A 200 -15.43 -0.46 6.70
N PRO A 201 -16.78 -0.43 6.80
CA PRO A 201 -17.67 -0.42 5.66
C PRO A 201 -17.38 0.74 4.69
N PRO A 202 -17.55 0.55 3.37
CA PRO A 202 -17.19 1.55 2.35
C PRO A 202 -18.28 2.63 2.19
N GLU A 203 -18.55 3.37 3.26
CA GLU A 203 -19.70 4.27 3.40
C GLU A 203 -19.33 5.72 3.74
N GLN A 204 -20.33 6.59 3.83
CA GLN A 204 -20.10 8.00 4.18
C GLN A 204 -19.43 8.08 5.56
N GLY A 205 -18.34 8.84 5.64
CA GLY A 205 -17.47 8.89 6.82
C GLY A 205 -16.26 7.95 6.75
N TRP A 206 -16.30 6.92 5.90
CA TRP A 206 -15.23 5.92 5.74
C TRP A 206 -14.80 5.77 4.29
N GLN A 207 -14.35 6.87 3.70
CA GLN A 207 -13.74 6.91 2.36
C GLN A 207 -14.66 6.52 1.19
N LEU A 208 -15.98 6.70 1.31
CA LEU A 208 -16.92 6.42 0.22
C LEU A 208 -16.51 6.99 -1.13
N ALA A 209 -16.01 8.24 -1.19
CA ALA A 209 -15.59 8.85 -2.44
C ALA A 209 -14.44 8.07 -3.11
N THR A 210 -13.45 7.65 -2.32
CA THR A 210 -12.32 6.83 -2.75
C THR A 210 -12.80 5.44 -3.20
N TRP A 211 -13.61 4.77 -2.39
CA TRP A 211 -14.12 3.44 -2.72
C TRP A 211 -14.98 3.42 -3.96
N ARG A 212 -15.88 4.39 -4.11
CA ARG A 212 -16.71 4.53 -5.31
C ARG A 212 -15.87 4.75 -6.56
N ARG A 213 -14.81 5.58 -6.48
CA ARG A 213 -13.86 5.80 -7.58
C ARG A 213 -13.17 4.49 -7.97
N LEU A 214 -12.51 3.83 -7.02
CA LEU A 214 -11.78 2.59 -7.28
C LEU A 214 -12.69 1.48 -7.82
N SER A 215 -13.89 1.34 -7.26
CA SER A 215 -14.89 0.37 -7.69
C SER A 215 -15.31 0.59 -9.14
N ALA A 216 -15.59 1.83 -9.53
CA ALA A 216 -15.99 2.16 -10.89
C ALA A 216 -14.85 2.00 -11.90
N MET A 217 -13.62 2.36 -11.51
CA MET A 217 -12.46 2.29 -12.40
C MET A 217 -12.02 0.84 -12.65
N TYR A 218 -11.84 0.06 -11.58
CA TYR A 218 -11.23 -1.26 -11.67
C TYR A 218 -12.25 -2.41 -11.68
N GLY A 219 -13.51 -2.14 -11.37
CA GLY A 219 -14.56 -3.16 -11.34
C GLY A 219 -14.47 -4.05 -10.11
N ILE A 220 -14.30 -3.47 -8.92
CA ILE A 220 -14.35 -4.23 -7.65
C ILE A 220 -15.72 -4.87 -7.50
N ASP A 221 -15.78 -6.18 -7.33
CA ASP A 221 -17.05 -6.92 -7.29
C ASP A 221 -17.73 -6.89 -5.93
N LEU A 222 -16.92 -7.02 -4.88
CA LEU A 222 -17.39 -7.19 -3.52
C LEU A 222 -16.44 -6.53 -2.52
N PHE A 223 -17.01 -5.78 -1.56
CA PHE A 223 -16.34 -5.49 -0.29
C PHE A 223 -16.85 -6.42 0.81
N VAL A 224 -15.92 -6.99 1.59
CA VAL A 224 -16.20 -7.76 2.80
C VAL A 224 -15.69 -6.97 3.99
N THR A 225 -16.59 -6.51 4.87
CA THR A 225 -16.24 -5.63 5.98
C THR A 225 -16.79 -6.07 7.32
N GLY A 226 -16.39 -5.39 8.40
CA GLY A 226 -16.85 -5.60 9.77
C GLY A 226 -17.21 -4.28 10.43
N HIS A 227 -16.61 -4.00 11.60
CA HIS A 227 -16.75 -2.80 12.41
C HIS A 227 -18.12 -2.57 13.05
N ARG A 228 -19.20 -2.49 12.25
CA ARG A 228 -20.56 -2.47 12.81
C ARG A 228 -20.93 -3.85 13.30
N HIS A 229 -21.39 -3.95 14.54
CA HIS A 229 -21.62 -5.22 15.23
C HIS A 229 -22.95 -5.87 14.85
N GLN A 230 -23.17 -6.03 13.54
CA GLN A 230 -24.31 -6.68 12.93
C GLN A 230 -23.96 -7.28 11.56
N GLN A 231 -24.94 -7.91 10.93
CA GLN A 231 -24.88 -8.43 9.57
C GLN A 231 -25.66 -7.53 8.63
N GLU A 232 -25.06 -7.19 7.50
CA GLU A 232 -25.72 -6.45 6.43
C GLU A 232 -25.28 -6.97 5.08
N VAL A 233 -26.21 -7.02 4.14
CA VAL A 233 -25.92 -7.35 2.75
C VAL A 233 -26.47 -6.22 1.90
N HIS A 234 -25.58 -5.57 1.15
CA HIS A 234 -25.90 -4.48 0.24
C HIS A 234 -25.67 -4.96 -1.19
N PRO A 235 -26.72 -5.38 -1.91
CA PRO A 235 -26.60 -5.86 -3.28
C PRO A 235 -26.01 -4.82 -4.24
N ALA A 236 -25.45 -5.30 -5.34
CA ALA A 236 -25.04 -4.44 -6.44
C ALA A 236 -26.22 -3.60 -6.94
N GLY A 237 -25.99 -2.30 -7.13
CA GLY A 237 -26.97 -1.35 -7.65
C GLY A 237 -27.90 -0.73 -6.60
N THR A 238 -27.83 -1.14 -5.33
CA THR A 238 -28.71 -0.60 -4.27
C THR A 238 -27.98 0.36 -3.33
N GLY A 239 -26.66 0.26 -3.25
CA GLY A 239 -25.83 1.02 -2.30
C GLY A 239 -25.06 2.19 -2.91
N PRO A 240 -24.30 2.92 -2.09
CA PRO A 240 -23.57 4.12 -2.53
C PRO A 240 -22.35 3.81 -3.43
N LEU A 241 -22.02 2.53 -3.60
CA LEU A 241 -20.96 2.05 -4.49
C LEU A 241 -21.42 1.72 -5.93
N GLY A 242 -22.70 2.00 -6.26
CA GLY A 242 -23.26 1.65 -7.57
C GLY A 242 -23.32 0.13 -7.72
N ASP A 243 -22.78 -0.41 -8.82
CA ASP A 243 -22.88 -1.84 -9.13
C ASP A 243 -21.93 -2.74 -8.30
N THR A 244 -21.25 -2.23 -7.27
CA THR A 244 -20.43 -3.05 -6.36
C THR A 244 -21.27 -3.43 -5.16
N ALA A 245 -21.31 -4.74 -4.87
CA ALA A 245 -21.90 -5.22 -3.64
C ALA A 245 -20.96 -5.00 -2.45
N HIS A 246 -21.51 -4.88 -1.25
CA HIS A 246 -20.71 -4.99 -0.03
C HIS A 246 -21.49 -5.71 1.07
N VAL A 247 -20.76 -6.31 1.99
CA VAL A 247 -21.32 -6.95 3.17
C VAL A 247 -20.64 -6.43 4.43
N VAL A 248 -21.44 -6.27 5.47
CA VAL A 248 -20.97 -6.08 6.84
C VAL A 248 -21.18 -7.40 7.55
N SER A 249 -20.09 -8.00 8.04
CA SER A 249 -20.08 -9.27 8.79
C SER A 249 -19.45 -9.07 10.17
N GLY A 250 -19.78 -7.97 10.86
CA GLY A 250 -19.28 -7.66 12.20
C GLY A 250 -20.07 -8.32 13.35
N GLY A 251 -21.10 -9.09 13.03
CA GLY A 251 -21.89 -9.88 13.97
C GLY A 251 -21.23 -11.16 14.48
N GLY A 252 -19.90 -11.26 14.54
CA GLY A 252 -19.17 -12.51 14.81
C GLY A 252 -19.31 -13.09 16.23
N GLY A 253 -19.99 -12.38 17.14
CA GLY A 253 -20.02 -12.71 18.57
C GLY A 253 -18.89 -12.04 19.36
N GLY A 254 -18.46 -10.86 18.91
CA GLY A 254 -17.71 -9.91 19.74
C GLY A 254 -18.55 -9.44 20.94
N ILE A 255 -18.17 -8.33 21.54
CA ILE A 255 -18.71 -8.00 22.87
C ILE A 255 -20.11 -7.41 22.84
N THR A 256 -20.43 -6.63 21.81
CA THR A 256 -21.73 -6.00 21.68
C THR A 256 -22.34 -6.29 20.32
N SER A 257 -23.62 -5.97 20.20
CA SER A 257 -24.38 -5.94 18.95
C SER A 257 -25.05 -4.57 18.85
N GLU A 258 -25.40 -4.16 17.63
CA GLU A 258 -26.06 -2.87 17.40
C GLU A 258 -27.47 -2.80 18.03
N LYS A 259 -28.09 -3.95 18.26
CA LYS A 259 -29.42 -4.13 18.87
C LYS A 259 -29.45 -5.41 19.69
N VAL A 260 -30.45 -5.53 20.57
CA VAL A 260 -30.68 -6.76 21.36
C VAL A 260 -30.88 -7.95 20.42
N PRO A 261 -30.00 -8.97 20.45
CA PRO A 261 -30.13 -10.16 19.62
C PRO A 261 -31.34 -11.00 20.04
N SER A 262 -32.05 -11.58 19.07
CA SER A 262 -33.07 -12.59 19.33
C SER A 262 -32.39 -13.91 19.66
N VAL A 263 -32.83 -14.56 20.74
CA VAL A 263 -32.39 -15.92 21.11
C VAL A 263 -32.62 -16.93 19.97
N SER A 264 -33.62 -16.69 19.12
CA SER A 264 -33.95 -17.56 17.99
C SER A 264 -33.04 -17.36 16.76
N GLY A 265 -32.22 -16.30 16.74
CA GLY A 265 -31.48 -15.87 15.56
C GLY A 265 -32.34 -15.36 14.40
N HIS A 266 -33.60 -14.99 14.63
CA HIS A 266 -34.43 -14.31 13.61
C HIS A 266 -34.16 -12.81 13.55
N ASP A 267 -32.89 -12.45 13.53
CA ASP A 267 -32.35 -11.10 13.45
C ASP A 267 -31.05 -11.13 12.66
N ASP A 268 -30.52 -9.93 12.40
CA ASP A 268 -29.26 -9.75 11.70
C ASP A 268 -28.16 -9.23 12.64
N GLN A 269 -28.23 -9.52 13.94
CA GLN A 269 -27.22 -9.09 14.92
C GLN A 269 -26.01 -10.03 14.88
N TYR A 270 -26.16 -11.26 15.38
CA TYR A 270 -25.06 -12.23 15.35
C TYR A 270 -25.18 -13.25 14.22
N GLY A 271 -24.07 -13.54 13.55
CA GLY A 271 -23.97 -14.49 12.46
C GLY A 271 -22.73 -14.30 11.59
N PHE A 272 -22.78 -14.80 10.36
CA PHE A 272 -21.68 -14.76 9.40
C PHE A 272 -22.19 -14.91 7.97
N MET A 273 -21.33 -14.60 7.00
CA MET A 273 -21.62 -14.77 5.58
C MET A 273 -21.02 -16.09 5.07
N ASP A 274 -21.82 -16.90 4.37
CA ASP A 274 -21.35 -18.04 3.59
C ASP A 274 -21.33 -17.67 2.10
N ILE A 275 -20.14 -17.60 1.53
CA ILE A 275 -19.90 -17.12 0.17
C ILE A 275 -19.45 -18.27 -0.73
N SER A 276 -20.18 -18.49 -1.82
CA SER A 276 -19.81 -19.43 -2.87
C SER A 276 -19.47 -18.68 -4.15
N LEU A 277 -18.33 -19.01 -4.76
CA LEU A 277 -17.80 -18.31 -5.93
C LEU A 277 -17.67 -19.28 -7.13
N SER A 278 -18.17 -18.86 -8.29
CA SER A 278 -17.92 -19.49 -9.58
C SER A 278 -17.39 -18.45 -10.57
N ARG A 279 -16.98 -18.86 -11.78
CA ARG A 279 -16.54 -17.92 -12.81
C ARG A 279 -17.59 -16.85 -13.18
N GLN A 280 -18.88 -17.19 -13.10
CA GLN A 280 -19.97 -16.35 -13.59
C GLN A 280 -20.75 -15.66 -12.47
N GLN A 281 -20.66 -16.16 -11.24
CA GLN A 281 -21.47 -15.64 -10.15
C GLN A 281 -20.86 -15.86 -8.77
N LEU A 282 -21.13 -14.92 -7.87
CA LEU A 282 -20.85 -15.00 -6.45
C LEU A 282 -22.18 -15.04 -5.70
N LYS A 283 -22.35 -16.00 -4.80
CA LYS A 283 -23.55 -16.18 -3.96
C LYS A 283 -23.21 -15.92 -2.51
N ILE A 284 -23.92 -14.97 -1.89
CA ILE A 284 -23.79 -14.60 -0.48
C ILE A 284 -25.01 -15.11 0.25
N LYS A 285 -24.81 -15.89 1.31
CA LYS A 285 -25.86 -16.25 2.27
C LYS A 285 -25.52 -15.62 3.62
N ALA A 286 -26.36 -14.71 4.09
CA ALA A 286 -26.28 -14.24 5.47
C ALA A 286 -26.93 -15.28 6.38
N ILE A 287 -26.22 -15.75 7.39
CA ILE A 287 -26.67 -16.82 8.29
C ILE A 287 -26.51 -16.33 9.72
N SER A 288 -27.61 -16.24 10.45
CA SER A 288 -27.57 -15.85 11.85
C SER A 288 -26.96 -16.93 12.75
N HIS A 289 -26.66 -16.56 13.99
CA HIS A 289 -26.13 -17.47 15.01
C HIS A 289 -27.08 -18.66 15.30
N GLY A 290 -28.39 -18.48 15.14
CA GLY A 290 -29.39 -19.55 15.22
C GLY A 290 -29.41 -20.50 14.01
N GLY A 291 -28.58 -20.27 13.00
CA GLY A 291 -28.51 -21.07 11.77
C GLY A 291 -29.57 -20.70 10.72
N VAL A 292 -30.29 -19.59 10.90
CA VAL A 292 -31.33 -19.13 9.99
C VAL A 292 -30.71 -18.39 8.82
N ILE A 293 -31.07 -18.77 7.58
CA ILE A 293 -30.70 -18.01 6.39
C ILE A 293 -31.53 -16.72 6.39
N ARG A 294 -30.84 -15.59 6.53
CA ARG A 294 -31.43 -14.25 6.62
C ARG A 294 -31.64 -13.63 5.24
N SER A 295 -30.69 -13.85 4.34
CA SER A 295 -30.79 -13.41 2.96
C SER A 295 -29.94 -14.27 2.03
N VAL A 296 -30.27 -14.24 0.73
CA VAL A 296 -29.47 -14.83 -0.34
C VAL A 296 -29.31 -13.78 -1.43
N THR A 297 -28.08 -13.33 -1.66
CA THR A 297 -27.76 -12.32 -2.67
C THR A 297 -26.83 -12.90 -3.72
N MET A 298 -27.09 -12.56 -4.98
CA MET A 298 -26.26 -12.97 -6.11
C MET A 298 -25.55 -11.75 -6.69
N VAL A 299 -24.25 -11.87 -6.90
CA VAL A 299 -23.39 -10.84 -7.49
C VAL A 299 -22.81 -11.40 -8.79
N LYS A 300 -22.74 -10.55 -9.83
CA LYS A 300 -22.13 -10.88 -11.12
C LYS A 300 -20.76 -10.20 -11.23
N PRO A 301 -19.79 -10.80 -11.94
CA PRO A 301 -18.51 -10.15 -12.20
C PRO A 301 -18.70 -8.80 -12.90
N ARG A 302 -17.98 -7.80 -12.44
CA ARG A 302 -17.91 -6.47 -13.03
C ARG A 302 -16.78 -6.41 -14.04
N LYS A 303 -16.95 -5.56 -15.06
CA LYS A 303 -15.88 -5.21 -15.98
C LYS A 303 -15.21 -3.92 -15.51
N ALA A 304 -13.89 -3.92 -15.51
CA ALA A 304 -13.11 -2.70 -15.32
C ALA A 304 -13.35 -1.72 -16.49
N THR A 305 -13.48 -0.43 -16.17
CA THR A 305 -13.47 0.64 -17.18
C THR A 305 -12.04 1.09 -17.49
N HIS A 306 -11.11 0.86 -16.57
CA HIS A 306 -9.68 1.11 -16.71
C HIS A 306 -8.88 -0.18 -16.47
N GLY A 307 -8.10 -0.60 -17.46
CA GLY A 307 -7.23 -1.77 -17.36
C GLY A 307 -6.34 -1.92 -18.60
N PRO A 308 -5.33 -2.80 -18.58
CA PRO A 308 -4.43 -3.04 -19.73
C PRO A 308 -5.18 -3.45 -21.00
N ASN A 309 -6.34 -4.10 -20.83
CA ASN A 309 -7.22 -4.56 -21.90
C ASN A 309 -8.55 -3.77 -21.95
N GLY A 310 -8.66 -2.67 -21.19
CA GLY A 310 -9.84 -1.82 -21.20
C GLY A 310 -9.98 -1.14 -22.57
N ILE A 311 -11.15 -1.29 -23.18
CA ILE A 311 -11.50 -0.55 -24.40
C ILE A 311 -11.26 0.92 -24.11
N THR A 312 -10.31 1.52 -24.83
CA THR A 312 -10.19 2.97 -24.92
C THR A 312 -11.55 3.44 -25.41
N SER A 313 -12.39 3.98 -24.53
CA SER A 313 -13.61 4.66 -24.95
C SER A 313 -13.16 5.71 -25.95
N THR A 314 -13.47 5.47 -27.22
CA THR A 314 -13.16 6.35 -28.34
C THR A 314 -13.70 7.72 -27.97
N ARG A 315 -12.80 8.62 -27.57
CA ARG A 315 -13.08 10.05 -27.60
C ARG A 315 -13.41 10.37 -29.06
N THR A 316 -14.70 10.51 -29.34
CA THR A 316 -15.19 11.09 -30.57
C THR A 316 -14.44 12.43 -30.78
N PRO A 317 -13.81 12.68 -31.94
CA PRO A 317 -13.23 13.98 -32.20
C PRO A 317 -14.38 14.99 -32.24
N ARG A 318 -14.41 15.92 -31.28
CA ARG A 318 -15.34 17.04 -31.32
C ARG A 318 -14.96 17.88 -32.54
N SER A 319 -15.82 17.81 -33.56
CA SER A 319 -15.81 18.69 -34.73
C SER A 319 -15.73 20.15 -34.27
N THR A 320 -14.65 20.83 -34.61
CA THR A 320 -14.55 22.28 -34.50
C THR A 320 -15.21 22.91 -35.72
N THR A 321 -16.48 23.26 -35.58
CA THR A 321 -17.13 24.19 -36.50
C THR A 321 -16.49 25.57 -36.33
N LYS A 322 -15.86 26.06 -37.40
CA LYS A 322 -15.45 27.46 -37.53
C LYS A 322 -16.70 28.35 -37.57
N THR A 323 -16.72 29.38 -36.74
CA THR A 323 -17.45 30.61 -37.03
C THR A 323 -16.68 31.81 -36.51
N ASN A 324 -16.71 32.85 -37.34
CA ASN A 324 -15.84 34.03 -37.34
C ASN A 324 -16.16 35.02 -36.20
N GLY A 325 -15.07 35.67 -35.76
CA GLY A 325 -14.89 37.06 -35.28
C GLY A 325 -16.03 37.85 -34.64
N ILE A 326 -15.71 38.51 -33.50
CA ILE A 326 -15.64 39.98 -33.38
C ILE A 326 -14.90 40.35 -32.07
N THR A 327 -14.09 41.39 -32.20
CA THR A 327 -13.18 42.06 -31.25
C THR A 327 -13.87 42.69 -30.02
N SER A 328 -13.27 42.59 -28.83
CA SER A 328 -13.13 43.73 -27.90
C SER A 328 -12.13 43.47 -26.76
N THR A 329 -11.40 44.53 -26.44
CA THR A 329 -10.24 44.72 -25.56
C THR A 329 -10.55 44.80 -24.04
N ARG A 330 -9.71 44.19 -23.19
CA ARG A 330 -9.06 44.80 -21.99
C ARG A 330 -8.24 43.78 -21.16
N THR A 331 -7.00 44.17 -20.83
CA THR A 331 -6.12 43.59 -19.78
C THR A 331 -6.46 44.29 -18.43
N PRO A 332 -6.36 43.66 -17.23
CA PRO A 332 -5.07 43.38 -16.58
C PRO A 332 -4.95 42.04 -15.80
N THR A 333 -3.71 41.64 -15.55
CA THR A 333 -3.19 40.53 -14.71
C THR A 333 -3.60 40.67 -13.22
N PRO A 334 -3.67 39.58 -12.42
CA PRO A 334 -2.49 39.14 -11.66
C PRO A 334 -2.29 37.61 -11.56
N THR A 335 -1.02 37.22 -11.74
CA THR A 335 -0.22 36.19 -11.06
C THR A 335 -0.92 35.13 -10.19
N THR A 336 -0.72 33.86 -10.55
CA THR A 336 -0.45 32.76 -9.60
C THR A 336 0.64 31.86 -10.18
N LYS A 337 1.80 31.83 -9.49
CA LYS A 337 2.83 30.79 -9.64
C LYS A 337 2.26 29.49 -9.08
N THR A 338 2.25 28.43 -9.87
CA THR A 338 2.10 27.07 -9.36
C THR A 338 3.24 26.24 -9.90
N SER A 339 4.23 25.95 -9.05
CA SER A 339 5.35 25.05 -9.33
C SER A 339 4.81 23.62 -9.38
N SER A 340 4.68 23.05 -10.59
CA SER A 340 4.30 21.65 -10.77
C SER A 340 5.53 20.74 -10.69
N THR A 341 5.63 19.92 -9.65
CA THR A 341 6.57 18.79 -9.60
C THR A 341 6.00 17.66 -10.46
N THR A 342 6.66 17.28 -11.54
CA THR A 342 6.27 16.12 -12.36
C THR A 342 7.35 15.05 -12.24
N SER A 343 7.02 13.94 -11.55
CA SER A 343 7.85 12.74 -11.47
C SER A 343 7.44 11.75 -12.57
N VAL A 344 8.40 11.28 -13.36
CA VAL A 344 8.16 10.22 -14.36
C VAL A 344 8.69 8.90 -13.81
N THR A 345 7.78 8.02 -13.38
CA THR A 345 8.11 6.64 -12.95
C THR A 345 7.51 5.67 -13.98
N ARG A 346 8.33 4.86 -14.66
CA ARG A 346 7.86 3.81 -15.59
C ARG A 346 8.51 2.47 -15.27
N THR A 347 7.69 1.50 -14.90
CA THR A 347 8.09 0.10 -14.68
C THR A 347 7.83 -0.70 -15.96
N SER A 348 8.87 -1.28 -16.58
CA SER A 348 8.74 -2.14 -17.76
C SER A 348 9.50 -3.46 -17.58
N THR A 349 8.94 -4.56 -18.13
CA THR A 349 9.42 -5.93 -17.89
C THR A 349 10.19 -6.57 -19.05
N SER A 350 10.54 -5.86 -20.12
CA SER A 350 11.43 -6.43 -21.15
C SER A 350 12.02 -5.40 -22.12
N THR A 351 13.14 -4.76 -21.75
CA THR A 351 14.14 -4.18 -22.69
C THR A 351 15.40 -3.73 -21.93
N THR A 352 16.54 -3.65 -22.63
CA THR A 352 17.90 -3.58 -22.06
C THR A 352 18.52 -2.18 -21.95
N SER A 353 17.83 -1.11 -22.39
CA SER A 353 18.34 0.28 -22.34
C SER A 353 17.21 1.28 -22.06
N PHE A 354 17.47 2.28 -21.21
CA PHE A 354 16.52 3.34 -20.84
C PHE A 354 17.06 4.72 -21.20
N THR A 355 16.27 5.53 -21.92
CA THR A 355 16.61 6.92 -22.26
C THR A 355 15.47 7.85 -21.85
N SER A 356 15.77 8.86 -21.03
CA SER A 356 14.84 9.95 -20.67
C SER A 356 15.40 11.30 -21.10
N THR A 357 14.62 12.08 -21.86
CA THR A 357 14.98 13.44 -22.29
C THR A 357 13.86 14.40 -21.86
N SER A 358 14.21 15.47 -21.14
CA SER A 358 13.24 16.50 -20.72
C SER A 358 13.79 17.91 -20.85
N THR A 359 12.91 18.86 -21.20
CA THR A 359 13.21 20.28 -21.43
C THR A 359 12.59 21.23 -20.40
N SER A 360 11.93 20.72 -19.33
CA SER A 360 11.25 21.58 -18.34
C SER A 360 10.94 20.95 -16.96
N THR A 361 11.66 19.90 -16.52
CA THR A 361 11.38 19.22 -15.23
C THR A 361 12.46 19.44 -14.15
N THR A 362 12.02 19.43 -12.88
CA THR A 362 12.83 19.68 -11.67
C THR A 362 13.48 18.41 -11.10
N SER A 363 12.97 17.21 -11.41
CA SER A 363 13.53 15.94 -10.92
C SER A 363 13.25 14.75 -11.86
N VAL A 364 14.25 13.88 -12.03
CA VAL A 364 14.17 12.66 -12.84
C VAL A 364 14.56 11.46 -11.97
N THR A 365 13.64 10.51 -11.78
CA THR A 365 13.87 9.30 -10.96
C THR A 365 13.72 8.03 -11.79
N SER A 366 14.65 7.10 -11.72
CA SER A 366 14.60 5.81 -12.45
C SER A 366 14.93 4.63 -11.53
N THR A 367 14.01 3.67 -11.39
CA THR A 367 14.16 2.52 -10.47
C THR A 367 13.89 1.19 -11.17
N ARG A 368 14.74 0.16 -10.98
CA ARG A 368 14.54 -1.18 -11.59
C ARG A 368 15.07 -2.37 -10.74
N THR A 369 14.47 -3.55 -10.94
CA THR A 369 14.82 -4.85 -10.32
C THR A 369 14.96 -5.95 -11.40
N SER A 370 16.04 -6.78 -11.39
CA SER A 370 16.35 -8.01 -12.22
C SER A 370 17.48 -7.93 -13.30
N THR A 371 17.85 -9.08 -13.94
CA THR A 371 18.95 -10.01 -13.55
C THR A 371 20.21 -10.12 -14.44
N THR A 372 20.40 -9.38 -15.54
CA THR A 372 21.61 -9.57 -16.39
C THR A 372 22.47 -8.32 -16.61
N SER A 373 22.01 -7.29 -17.34
CA SER A 373 22.72 -6.02 -17.56
C SER A 373 21.75 -4.86 -17.80
N ALA A 374 22.10 -3.59 -17.52
CA ALA A 374 21.31 -2.43 -17.99
C ALA A 374 22.11 -1.12 -18.06
N THR A 375 21.66 -0.24 -18.97
CA THR A 375 22.18 1.13 -19.16
C THR A 375 21.06 2.16 -18.93
N PHE A 376 21.34 3.16 -18.09
CA PHE A 376 20.46 4.31 -17.84
C PHE A 376 21.04 5.55 -18.50
N THR A 377 20.27 6.23 -19.34
CA THR A 377 20.65 7.51 -19.95
C THR A 377 19.60 8.58 -19.63
N SER A 378 19.98 9.62 -18.89
CA SER A 378 19.08 10.72 -18.52
C SER A 378 19.65 12.05 -18.97
N THR A 379 18.90 12.83 -19.76
CA THR A 379 19.32 14.14 -20.27
C THR A 379 18.31 15.23 -19.89
N SER A 380 18.79 16.33 -19.30
CA SER A 380 17.96 17.52 -19.03
C SER A 380 18.60 18.80 -19.57
N THR A 381 17.77 19.68 -20.14
CA THR A 381 18.17 21.00 -20.65
C THR A 381 17.21 22.08 -20.12
N SER A 382 17.75 23.20 -19.62
CA SER A 382 17.05 24.44 -19.19
C SER A 382 15.99 24.34 -18.09
N THR A 383 16.41 24.28 -16.82
CA THR A 383 15.60 24.57 -15.61
C THR A 383 16.46 25.20 -14.49
N SER A 384 15.84 25.86 -13.51
CA SER A 384 16.53 26.54 -12.40
C SER A 384 17.12 25.57 -11.36
N THR A 385 16.61 24.35 -11.22
CA THR A 385 17.19 23.30 -10.36
C THR A 385 16.79 21.93 -10.89
N THR A 386 17.72 20.97 -10.99
CA THR A 386 17.45 19.61 -11.47
C THR A 386 18.11 18.56 -10.57
N SER A 387 17.38 17.52 -10.19
CA SER A 387 17.95 16.35 -9.52
C SER A 387 17.74 15.06 -10.32
N PHE A 388 18.76 14.22 -10.40
CA PHE A 388 18.71 12.90 -11.01
C PHE A 388 18.90 11.85 -9.94
N THR A 389 17.94 10.93 -9.80
CA THR A 389 18.03 9.80 -8.84
C THR A 389 17.84 8.48 -9.58
N SER A 390 18.92 7.71 -9.74
CA SER A 390 18.85 6.38 -10.36
C SER A 390 19.17 5.29 -9.35
N THR A 391 18.25 4.36 -9.12
CA THR A 391 18.39 3.31 -8.10
C THR A 391 18.17 1.92 -8.71
N ARG A 392 19.08 0.97 -8.45
CA ARG A 392 18.93 -0.41 -8.92
C ARG A 392 19.29 -1.47 -7.88
N THR A 393 18.53 -2.57 -7.91
CA THR A 393 18.75 -3.78 -7.10
C THR A 393 18.96 -5.00 -8.02
N SER A 394 20.12 -5.66 -7.88
CA SER A 394 20.62 -6.95 -8.41
C SER A 394 20.90 -7.13 -9.92
N THR A 395 22.20 -7.20 -10.32
CA THR A 395 22.69 -7.62 -11.67
C THR A 395 24.19 -7.96 -11.75
N THR A 396 24.64 -8.63 -12.83
CA THR A 396 26.08 -8.81 -13.13
C THR A 396 26.80 -7.51 -13.52
N SER A 397 26.16 -6.59 -14.29
CA SER A 397 26.75 -5.27 -14.64
C SER A 397 25.72 -4.13 -14.75
N ALA A 398 26.11 -2.89 -14.44
CA ALA A 398 25.27 -1.69 -14.53
C ALA A 398 26.04 -0.45 -15.04
N THR A 399 25.44 0.31 -15.97
CA THR A 399 25.99 1.59 -16.46
C THR A 399 24.98 2.73 -16.27
N PHE A 400 25.42 3.84 -15.69
CA PHE A 400 24.62 5.06 -15.50
C PHE A 400 25.26 6.20 -16.26
N THR A 401 24.48 6.86 -17.12
CA THR A 401 24.88 8.04 -17.89
C THR A 401 23.87 9.15 -17.65
N SER A 402 24.29 10.26 -17.04
CA SER A 402 23.40 11.40 -16.78
C SER A 402 24.05 12.70 -17.28
N THR A 403 23.30 13.49 -18.05
CA THR A 403 23.77 14.73 -18.66
C THR A 403 22.83 15.89 -18.33
N SER A 404 23.37 17.00 -17.83
CA SER A 404 22.64 18.25 -17.61
C SER A 404 23.31 19.42 -18.31
N THR A 405 22.51 20.27 -18.97
CA THR A 405 23.00 21.47 -19.66
C THR A 405 22.18 22.71 -19.27
N SER A 406 22.85 23.82 -18.94
CA SER A 406 22.25 25.14 -18.71
C SER A 406 21.24 25.21 -17.56
N THR A 407 21.65 24.84 -16.33
CA THR A 407 20.80 24.85 -15.12
C THR A 407 21.49 25.53 -13.93
N SER A 408 20.76 26.20 -13.03
CA SER A 408 21.42 26.93 -11.93
C SER A 408 22.02 25.99 -10.88
N THR A 409 21.32 24.91 -10.54
CA THR A 409 21.79 23.89 -9.58
C THR A 409 21.44 22.49 -10.06
N THR A 410 22.40 21.56 -10.06
CA THR A 410 22.19 20.16 -10.45
C THR A 410 22.69 19.19 -9.39
N SER A 411 21.94 18.14 -9.10
CA SER A 411 22.43 17.02 -8.29
C SER A 411 22.24 15.68 -9.00
N PHE A 412 23.24 14.82 -8.91
CA PHE A 412 23.20 13.46 -9.44
C PHE A 412 23.38 12.47 -8.30
N THR A 413 22.40 11.60 -8.07
CA THR A 413 22.44 10.53 -7.07
C THR A 413 22.21 9.19 -7.76
N SER A 414 23.22 8.34 -7.80
CA SER A 414 23.10 6.99 -8.38
C SER A 414 23.43 5.93 -7.33
N THR A 415 22.55 4.95 -7.16
CA THR A 415 22.71 3.87 -6.16
C THR A 415 22.55 2.49 -6.81
N THR A 416 23.52 1.61 -6.57
CA THR A 416 23.39 0.17 -6.89
C THR A 416 23.47 -0.70 -5.65
N THR A 417 22.72 -1.81 -5.67
CA THR A 417 22.75 -2.85 -4.66
C THR A 417 22.93 -4.21 -5.34
N SER A 418 23.91 -5.00 -4.90
CA SER A 418 24.18 -6.38 -5.35
C SER A 418 24.58 -6.50 -6.82
N THR A 419 25.66 -5.79 -7.22
CA THR A 419 26.15 -5.79 -8.60
C THR A 419 27.63 -6.12 -8.75
N THR A 420 28.02 -7.02 -9.68
CA THR A 420 29.43 -7.43 -9.86
C THR A 420 30.30 -6.32 -10.47
N SER A 421 29.76 -5.50 -11.37
CA SER A 421 30.48 -4.34 -11.95
C SER A 421 29.56 -3.14 -12.18
N ALA A 422 30.08 -1.92 -11.94
CA ALA A 422 29.32 -0.68 -12.07
C ALA A 422 30.13 0.45 -12.72
N THR A 423 29.53 1.15 -13.68
CA THR A 423 30.10 2.33 -14.33
C THR A 423 29.16 3.52 -14.18
N PHE A 424 29.67 4.64 -13.68
CA PHE A 424 28.92 5.88 -13.52
C PHE A 424 29.57 6.97 -14.37
N THR A 425 28.80 7.61 -15.24
CA THR A 425 29.23 8.72 -16.09
C THR A 425 28.25 9.87 -15.94
N SER A 426 28.66 10.95 -15.29
CA SER A 426 27.80 12.12 -15.09
C SER A 426 28.46 13.36 -15.69
N THR A 427 27.74 14.08 -16.54
CA THR A 427 28.24 15.28 -17.21
C THR A 427 27.34 16.48 -16.92
N SER A 428 27.91 17.58 -16.43
CA SER A 428 27.23 18.88 -16.33
C SER A 428 27.94 19.91 -17.21
N THR A 429 27.17 20.75 -17.90
CA THR A 429 27.70 21.83 -18.74
C THR A 429 26.92 23.13 -18.48
N SER A 430 27.64 24.23 -18.23
CA SER A 430 27.06 25.56 -18.01
C SER A 430 26.07 25.62 -16.84
N THR A 431 26.48 25.08 -15.68
CA THR A 431 25.65 25.03 -14.45
C THR A 431 26.31 25.77 -13.29
N SER A 432 25.57 26.50 -12.45
CA SER A 432 26.24 27.30 -11.39
C SER A 432 26.76 26.43 -10.24
N THR A 433 25.96 25.47 -9.78
CA THR A 433 26.36 24.53 -8.72
C THR A 433 26.04 23.09 -9.13
N THR A 434 26.97 22.16 -8.90
CA THR A 434 26.76 20.74 -9.22
C THR A 434 27.23 19.82 -8.10
N SER A 435 26.42 18.82 -7.74
CA SER A 435 26.80 17.76 -6.81
C SER A 435 26.65 16.37 -7.42
N PHE A 436 27.60 15.49 -7.11
CA PHE A 436 27.60 14.09 -7.55
C PHE A 436 27.69 13.15 -6.33
N THR A 437 26.79 12.19 -6.27
CA THR A 437 26.75 11.16 -5.24
C THR A 437 26.59 9.78 -5.87
N SER A 438 27.58 8.91 -5.71
CA SER A 438 27.51 7.51 -6.17
C SER A 438 27.62 6.56 -4.97
N THR A 439 26.71 5.59 -4.87
CA THR A 439 26.69 4.64 -3.75
C THR A 439 26.58 3.20 -4.23
N THR A 440 27.45 2.33 -3.71
CA THR A 440 27.42 0.87 -3.94
C THR A 440 27.21 0.13 -2.62
N LYS A 441 26.08 -0.57 -2.46
CA LYS A 441 25.67 -1.14 -1.15
C LYS A 441 26.15 -2.58 -0.86
N THR A 442 26.71 -3.32 -1.82
CA THR A 442 27.32 -4.66 -1.63
C THR A 442 28.38 -4.95 -2.72
N SER A 443 29.28 -5.92 -2.46
CA SER A 443 30.57 -6.13 -3.16
C SER A 443 30.51 -6.16 -4.70
N SER A 444 30.83 -5.04 -5.35
CA SER A 444 31.20 -5.00 -6.76
C SER A 444 32.69 -5.28 -6.91
N THR A 445 33.05 -6.16 -7.85
CA THR A 445 34.43 -6.52 -8.15
C THR A 445 35.16 -5.42 -8.92
N THR A 446 34.44 -4.57 -9.65
CA THR A 446 35.01 -3.43 -10.38
C THR A 446 34.03 -2.26 -10.43
N THR A 447 34.45 -1.07 -10.01
CA THR A 447 33.66 0.16 -10.13
C THR A 447 34.46 1.25 -10.84
N SER A 448 33.87 1.90 -11.84
CA SER A 448 34.44 3.07 -12.51
C SER A 448 33.50 4.27 -12.43
N ILE A 449 34.04 5.43 -12.08
CA ILE A 449 33.29 6.68 -11.94
C ILE A 449 33.99 7.74 -12.77
N THR A 450 33.25 8.38 -13.67
CA THR A 450 33.70 9.50 -14.48
C THR A 450 32.71 10.65 -14.31
N THR A 451 33.18 11.76 -13.77
CA THR A 451 32.39 12.99 -13.62
C THR A 451 33.05 14.09 -14.43
N THR A 452 32.29 14.76 -15.29
CA THR A 452 32.78 15.86 -16.13
C THR A 452 31.94 17.11 -15.88
N SER A 453 32.58 18.22 -15.55
CA SER A 453 31.94 19.50 -15.24
C SER A 453 32.56 20.56 -16.13
N ILE A 454 31.79 21.11 -17.07
CA ILE A 454 32.23 22.12 -18.02
C ILE A 454 31.51 23.42 -17.67
N THR A 455 32.24 24.54 -17.55
CA THR A 455 31.69 25.88 -17.23
C THR A 455 30.81 25.92 -15.97
N THR A 456 31.33 25.42 -14.84
CA THR A 456 30.61 25.33 -13.54
C THR A 456 31.28 26.17 -12.44
N THR A 457 30.50 26.83 -11.58
CA THR A 457 31.05 27.72 -10.52
C THR A 457 31.48 26.94 -9.27
N THR A 458 30.70 25.94 -8.87
CA THR A 458 30.94 25.13 -7.65
C THR A 458 30.60 23.65 -7.87
N THR A 459 31.53 22.75 -7.54
CA THR A 459 31.37 21.28 -7.73
C THR A 459 31.67 20.52 -6.44
N SER A 460 30.80 19.58 -6.03
CA SER A 460 31.03 18.64 -4.93
C SER A 460 30.83 17.18 -5.35
N ILE A 461 31.67 16.27 -4.85
CA ILE A 461 31.65 14.84 -5.19
C ILE A 461 31.70 14.02 -3.90
N SER A 462 30.83 13.02 -3.76
CA SER A 462 30.82 12.07 -2.65
C SER A 462 30.58 10.65 -3.12
N ASP A 463 31.48 9.72 -2.77
CA ASP A 463 31.39 8.32 -3.15
C ASP A 463 31.44 7.40 -1.91
N ALA A 464 30.53 6.43 -1.82
CA ALA A 464 30.42 5.50 -0.69
C ALA A 464 30.50 4.03 -1.16
N PHE A 465 31.48 3.29 -0.61
CA PHE A 465 31.77 1.88 -0.93
C PHE A 465 31.77 0.98 0.32
N ALA A 466 31.02 -0.12 0.30
CA ALA A 466 31.08 -1.16 1.34
C ALA A 466 32.20 -2.19 1.04
N ARG A 467 33.28 -2.20 1.85
CA ARG A 467 34.50 -3.01 1.60
C ARG A 467 34.38 -4.48 2.02
N ARG A 468 34.61 -5.41 1.07
CA ARG A 468 35.41 -6.66 1.23
C ARG A 468 36.02 -7.01 -0.13
N GLY A 469 37.35 -6.94 -0.26
CA GLY A 469 38.12 -7.28 -1.47
C GLY A 469 38.70 -6.07 -2.23
N ALA A 470 39.94 -6.20 -2.71
CA ALA A 470 40.71 -5.12 -3.34
C ALA A 470 40.04 -4.58 -4.61
N ALA A 471 39.78 -3.27 -4.65
CA ALA A 471 39.29 -2.57 -5.84
C ALA A 471 40.20 -1.37 -6.11
N SER A 472 40.74 -1.30 -7.33
CA SER A 472 41.43 -0.09 -7.82
C SER A 472 40.37 0.91 -8.30
N ALA A 473 40.32 2.08 -7.67
CA ALA A 473 39.49 3.20 -8.10
C ALA A 473 40.38 4.21 -8.86
N LEU A 474 40.06 4.46 -10.14
CA LEU A 474 40.67 5.53 -10.92
C LEU A 474 39.63 6.65 -11.05
N VAL A 475 39.88 7.80 -10.42
CA VAL A 475 39.05 9.01 -10.56
C VAL A 475 39.78 9.94 -11.52
N MET A 476 39.24 10.15 -12.71
CA MET A 476 39.81 11.07 -13.70
C MET A 476 38.96 12.35 -13.72
N LEU A 477 39.56 13.46 -13.29
CA LEU A 477 38.93 14.79 -13.26
C LEU A 477 39.44 15.61 -14.45
N CYS A 478 38.54 16.03 -15.34
CA CYS A 478 38.86 16.96 -16.43
C CYS A 478 38.07 18.26 -16.21
N LEU A 479 38.77 19.33 -15.82
CA LEU A 479 38.24 20.68 -15.69
C LEU A 479 38.74 21.51 -16.88
N LEU A 480 37.84 21.90 -17.80
CA LEU A 480 38.15 22.81 -18.89
C LEU A 480 37.49 24.16 -18.61
N ARG A 481 38.31 25.19 -18.32
CA ARG A 481 37.87 26.58 -18.21
C ARG A 481 37.99 27.27 -19.57
N PRO A 482 37.00 28.07 -20.03
CA PRO A 482 37.22 28.94 -21.19
C PRO A 482 38.22 30.03 -20.82
N TRP A 483 39.25 30.19 -21.64
CA TRP A 483 40.04 31.42 -21.70
C TRP A 483 39.16 32.53 -22.27
N LEU A 484 38.87 33.56 -21.47
CA LEU A 484 38.22 34.79 -21.93
C LEU A 484 39.32 35.73 -22.45
N PHE A 485 39.36 35.96 -23.76
CA PHE A 485 40.01 37.14 -24.33
C PHE A 485 39.00 38.30 -24.33
N SER A 486 39.41 39.37 -23.63
CA SER A 486 38.94 40.76 -23.56
C SER A 486 37.44 41.07 -23.48
#